data_AF-A0A662AR61-F1
#
_entry.id   AF-A0A662AR61-F1
#
_cell.length_a   1.000
_cell.length_b   1.000
_cell.length_c   1.000
_cell.angle_alpha   90.00
_cell.angle_beta   90.00
_cell.angle_gamma   90.00
#
_symmetry.space_group_name_H-M   'P 1'
#
loop_
_entity.id
_entity.type
_entity.pdbx_description
1 polymer ?
#
loop_
_entity_poly.entity_id
_entity_poly.type
_entity_poly.pdbx_seq_one_letter_code
_entity_poly.pdbx_strand_id
1 'polypeptide(L)'
;MNKREADTILLACKKHGISLTIRKEGVVYYVTFISRIEIMSFEGAKLITNGLVILADTITQNKITSRKPTIKIFPHTISQTTYIRTIKPPNRKLYAGIGIGKNLNQFGLSPSLMYISKKENAYSISYDILNKDIYFTMFWKIKLK
;
A
#
# COMPACT_ATOMS: atom_id res chain seq x y z
N MET A 1 4.04 1.20 -21.24
CA MET A 1 3.02 0.14 -21.40
C MET A 1 2.94 -0.25 -22.86
N ASN A 2 2.55 -1.50 -23.13
CA ASN A 2 2.36 -2.04 -24.46
C ASN A 2 0.97 -1.68 -25.00
N LYS A 3 0.76 -1.75 -26.32
CA LYS A 3 -0.51 -1.36 -26.97
C LYS A 3 -1.75 -2.04 -26.36
N ARG A 4 -1.66 -3.35 -26.07
CA ARG A 4 -2.74 -4.15 -25.49
C ARG A 4 -3.16 -3.67 -24.10
N GLU A 5 -2.20 -3.21 -23.30
CA GLU A 5 -2.46 -2.66 -21.96
C GLU A 5 -3.15 -1.30 -22.08
N ALA A 6 -2.69 -0.45 -23.00
CA ALA A 6 -3.29 0.85 -23.29
C ALA A 6 -4.76 0.71 -23.76
N ASP A 7 -5.04 -0.25 -24.63
CA ASP A 7 -6.40 -0.53 -25.14
C ASP A 7 -7.33 -1.04 -24.02
N THR A 8 -6.80 -1.83 -23.10
CA THR A 8 -7.57 -2.34 -21.93
C THR A 8 -7.93 -1.19 -20.98
N ILE A 9 -6.99 -0.28 -20.73
CA ILE A 9 -7.22 0.91 -19.91
C ILE A 9 -8.24 1.84 -20.59
N LEU A 10 -8.14 2.05 -21.90
CA LEU A 10 -9.10 2.83 -22.68
C LEU A 10 -10.52 2.26 -22.56
N LEU A 11 -10.67 0.95 -22.70
CA LEU A 11 -11.95 0.26 -22.61
C LEU A 11 -12.57 0.38 -21.21
N ALA A 12 -11.75 0.17 -20.17
CA ALA A 12 -12.19 0.29 -18.78
C ALA A 12 -12.63 1.73 -18.45
N CYS A 13 -11.85 2.72 -18.85
CA CYS A 13 -12.18 4.12 -18.59
C CYS A 13 -13.42 4.60 -19.36
N LYS A 14 -13.61 4.13 -20.60
CA LYS A 14 -14.84 4.38 -21.37
C LYS A 14 -16.07 3.78 -20.68
N LYS A 15 -15.95 2.57 -20.13
CA LYS A 15 -17.02 1.90 -19.36
C LYS A 15 -17.42 2.68 -18.10
N HIS A 16 -16.48 3.39 -17.48
CA HIS A 16 -16.68 4.13 -16.24
C HIS A 16 -16.83 5.65 -16.43
N GLY A 17 -16.97 6.14 -17.67
CA GLY A 17 -17.13 7.57 -17.95
C GLY A 17 -15.92 8.43 -17.58
N ILE A 18 -14.73 7.83 -17.49
CA ILE A 18 -13.48 8.51 -17.11
C ILE A 18 -12.82 9.09 -18.35
N SER A 19 -12.68 10.42 -18.40
CA SER A 19 -11.96 11.11 -19.47
C SER A 19 -10.45 10.89 -19.36
N LEU A 20 -9.84 10.36 -20.41
CA LEU A 20 -8.39 10.19 -20.51
C LEU A 20 -7.88 10.53 -21.91
N THR A 21 -6.58 10.79 -22.00
CA THR A 21 -5.85 10.94 -23.26
C THR A 21 -4.70 9.96 -23.31
N ILE A 22 -4.55 9.27 -24.44
CA ILE A 22 -3.42 8.36 -24.68
C ILE A 22 -2.50 9.01 -25.72
N ARG A 23 -1.20 9.07 -25.42
CA ARG A 23 -0.16 9.49 -26.38
C ARG A 23 0.83 8.36 -26.58
N LYS A 24 1.32 8.20 -27.81
CA LYS A 24 2.38 7.25 -28.14
C LYS A 24 3.66 8.02 -28.42
N GLU A 25 4.72 7.72 -27.69
CA GLU A 25 6.07 8.22 -27.99
C GLU A 25 7.00 7.02 -28.12
N GLY A 26 7.49 6.77 -29.34
CA GLY A 26 8.27 5.59 -29.66
C GLY A 26 7.50 4.28 -29.44
N VAL A 27 8.03 3.42 -28.57
CA VAL A 27 7.45 2.10 -28.24
C VAL A 27 6.52 2.17 -27.01
N VAL A 28 6.45 3.33 -26.35
CA VAL A 28 5.74 3.51 -25.07
C VAL A 28 4.44 4.27 -25.28
N TYR A 29 3.37 3.78 -24.65
CA TYR A 29 2.12 4.51 -24.51
C TYR A 29 2.06 5.21 -23.15
N TYR A 30 1.68 6.49 -23.17
CA TYR A 30 1.39 7.32 -22.01
C TYR A 30 -0.11 7.50 -21.89
N VAL A 31 -0.66 7.26 -20.70
CA VAL A 31 -2.08 7.50 -20.40
C VAL A 31 -2.14 8.64 -19.39
N THR A 32 -2.79 9.74 -19.76
CA THR A 32 -3.02 10.89 -18.89
C THR A 32 -4.51 10.98 -18.58
N PHE A 33 -4.86 10.91 -17.30
CA PHE A 33 -6.23 11.14 -16.86
C PHE A 33 -6.50 12.64 -16.88
N ILE A 34 -7.51 13.07 -17.64
CA ILE A 34 -8.01 14.44 -17.56
C ILE A 34 -9.20 14.37 -16.62
N SER A 35 -8.94 14.42 -15.32
CA SER A 35 -10.00 14.61 -14.34
C SER A 35 -10.50 16.06 -14.49
N ARG A 36 -11.61 16.25 -15.21
CA ARG A 36 -12.39 17.49 -15.06
C ARG A 36 -13.07 17.41 -13.71
N ILE A 37 -12.42 17.94 -12.69
CA ILE A 37 -13.03 18.11 -11.38
C ILE A 37 -13.81 19.42 -11.45
N GLU A 38 -15.13 19.32 -11.56
CA GLU A 38 -16.02 20.48 -11.47
C GLU A 38 -16.20 20.81 -9.99
N ILE A 39 -15.42 21.79 -9.52
CA ILE A 39 -15.51 22.26 -8.14
C ILE A 39 -16.50 23.42 -8.12
N MET A 40 -17.65 23.22 -7.46
CA MET A 40 -18.73 24.21 -7.40
C MET A 40 -18.38 25.48 -6.59
N SER A 41 -17.27 25.47 -5.85
CA SER A 41 -16.82 26.60 -5.04
C SER A 41 -15.31 26.81 -5.13
N PHE A 42 -14.91 28.05 -5.37
CA PHE A 42 -13.51 28.47 -5.39
C PHE A 42 -12.83 28.23 -4.04
N GLU A 43 -13.54 28.36 -2.92
CA GLU A 43 -12.97 28.06 -1.60
C GLU A 43 -12.70 26.57 -1.41
N GLY A 44 -13.57 25.70 -1.93
CA GLY A 44 -13.31 24.25 -1.94
C GLY A 44 -12.12 23.88 -2.80
N ALA A 45 -11.87 24.60 -3.89
CA ALA A 45 -10.73 24.37 -4.77
C ALA A 45 -9.39 24.68 -4.10
N LYS A 46 -9.35 25.70 -3.22
CA LYS A 46 -8.12 26.05 -2.47
C LYS A 46 -7.63 24.95 -1.55
N LEU A 47 -8.54 24.14 -0.98
CA LEU A 47 -8.19 23.08 -0.04
C LEU A 47 -7.52 21.86 -0.70
N ILE A 48 -7.66 21.73 -2.02
CA ILE A 48 -7.22 20.54 -2.77
C ILE A 48 -6.05 20.89 -3.71
N THR A 49 -5.83 22.18 -3.99
CA THR A 49 -4.85 22.65 -4.99
C THR A 49 -3.74 23.48 -4.34
N ASN A 50 -2.50 23.25 -4.77
CA ASN A 50 -1.34 23.98 -4.28
C ASN A 50 -1.15 25.34 -4.97
N GLY A 51 -1.94 25.63 -6.00
CA GLY A 51 -1.85 26.87 -6.74
C GLY A 51 -2.92 26.99 -7.81
N LEU A 52 -3.14 28.23 -8.21
CA LEU A 52 -4.11 28.66 -9.21
C LEU A 52 -3.38 29.42 -10.31
N VAL A 53 -3.65 29.03 -11.55
CA VAL A 53 -3.19 29.74 -12.73
C VAL A 53 -4.41 30.30 -13.46
N ILE A 54 -4.50 31.62 -13.55
CA ILE A 54 -5.53 32.33 -14.33
C ILE A 54 -4.85 32.85 -15.60
N LEU A 55 -5.38 32.49 -16.76
CA LEU A 55 -4.93 32.99 -18.05
C LEU A 55 -5.95 34.02 -18.55
N ALA A 56 -5.53 35.27 -18.70
CA ALA A 56 -6.32 36.31 -19.35
C ALA A 56 -5.80 36.51 -20.78
N ASP A 57 -6.58 36.08 -21.76
CA ASP A 57 -6.28 36.22 -23.18
C ASP A 57 -7.10 37.37 -23.79
N THR A 58 -6.45 38.25 -24.54
CA THR A 58 -7.11 39.24 -25.38
C THR A 58 -7.11 38.73 -26.81
N ILE A 59 -8.30 38.46 -27.36
CA ILE A 59 -8.48 37.91 -28.71
C ILE A 59 -8.97 39.03 -29.63
N THR A 60 -8.32 39.19 -30.78
CA THR A 60 -8.74 40.13 -31.83
C THR A 60 -8.52 39.48 -33.18
N GLN A 61 -9.49 39.58 -34.09
CA GLN A 61 -9.44 38.95 -35.43
C GLN A 61 -9.08 37.45 -35.40
N ASN A 62 -9.70 36.68 -34.49
CA ASN A 62 -9.43 35.25 -34.29
C ASN A 62 -7.96 34.91 -33.96
N LYS A 63 -7.18 35.89 -33.51
CA LYS A 63 -5.81 35.71 -33.05
C LYS A 63 -5.68 36.18 -31.60
N ILE A 64 -4.91 35.44 -30.81
CA ILE A 64 -4.55 35.85 -29.44
C ILE A 64 -3.50 36.94 -29.55
N THR A 65 -3.88 38.17 -29.21
CA THR A 65 -3.00 39.36 -29.30
C THR A 65 -2.15 39.53 -28.05
N SER A 66 -2.68 39.13 -26.89
CA SER A 66 -1.98 39.19 -25.61
C SER A 66 -2.45 38.07 -24.69
N ARG A 67 -1.53 37.49 -23.93
CA ARG A 67 -1.80 36.51 -22.87
C ARG A 67 -1.09 36.97 -21.60
N LYS A 68 -1.85 37.21 -20.54
CA LYS A 68 -1.30 37.59 -19.23
C LYS A 68 -1.59 36.48 -18.21
N PRO A 69 -0.57 35.67 -17.85
CA PRO A 69 -0.74 34.67 -16.80
C PRO A 69 -0.67 35.32 -15.42
N THR A 70 -1.62 34.99 -14.56
CA THR A 70 -1.59 35.30 -13.12
C THR A 70 -1.47 34.01 -12.34
N ILE A 71 -0.40 33.88 -11.56
CA ILE A 71 -0.13 32.70 -10.75
C ILE A 71 -0.32 33.09 -9.28
N LYS A 72 -1.17 32.34 -8.56
CA LYS A 72 -1.32 32.43 -7.12
C LYS A 72 -0.97 31.08 -6.50
N ILE A 73 0.05 31.04 -5.65
CA ILE A 73 0.45 29.81 -4.95
C ILE A 73 -0.22 29.81 -3.58
N PHE A 74 -0.77 28.66 -3.18
CA PHE A 74 -1.37 28.46 -1.87
C PHE A 74 -0.46 27.55 -1.04
N PRO A 75 0.56 28.11 -0.34
CA PRO A 75 1.47 27.30 0.46
C PRO A 75 0.70 26.66 1.62
N HIS A 76 0.54 25.34 1.57
CA HIS A 76 -0.01 24.57 2.68
C HIS A 76 1.13 24.18 3.61
N THR A 77 1.18 24.81 4.79
CA THR A 77 2.07 24.37 5.86
C THR A 77 1.40 23.19 6.54
N ILE A 78 1.85 21.97 6.23
CA ILE A 78 1.39 20.75 6.89
C ILE A 78 2.07 20.70 8.27
N SER A 79 1.48 21.39 9.26
CA SER A 79 2.01 21.42 10.63
C SER A 79 1.78 20.11 11.39
N GLN A 80 0.91 19.23 10.88
CA GLN A 80 0.53 17.98 11.52
C GLN A 80 0.67 16.84 10.52
N THR A 81 1.83 16.19 10.51
CA THR A 81 1.96 14.86 9.92
C THR A 81 1.27 13.87 10.84
N THR A 82 0.16 13.30 10.40
CA THR A 82 -0.44 12.14 11.07
C THR A 82 0.52 10.98 10.91
N TYR A 83 1.41 10.79 11.89
CA TYR A 83 2.23 9.58 11.97
C TYR A 83 1.27 8.42 12.17
N ILE A 84 0.94 7.72 11.08
CA ILE A 84 0.33 6.40 11.18
C ILE A 84 1.40 5.50 11.76
N ARG A 85 1.51 5.46 13.10
CA ARG A 85 2.24 4.40 13.79
C ARG A 85 1.49 3.12 13.44
N THR A 86 1.94 2.43 12.40
CA THR A 86 1.62 1.01 12.23
C THR A 86 2.12 0.37 13.51
N ILE A 87 1.19 0.04 14.42
CA ILE A 87 1.50 -0.65 15.66
C ILE A 87 2.06 -1.99 15.22
N LYS A 88 3.38 -2.10 15.12
CA LYS A 88 4.02 -3.35 14.77
C LYS A 88 3.60 -4.34 15.84
N PRO A 89 2.93 -5.44 15.50
CA PRO A 89 2.50 -6.40 16.49
C PRO A 89 3.73 -6.85 17.29
N PRO A 90 3.57 -7.14 18.59
CA PRO A 90 4.68 -7.53 19.43
C PRO A 90 5.46 -8.67 18.78
N ASN A 91 6.75 -8.42 18.51
CA ASN A 91 7.64 -9.39 17.85
C ASN A 91 8.03 -10.57 18.76
N ARG A 92 7.51 -10.60 20.00
CA ARG A 92 7.69 -11.69 20.96
C ARG A 92 6.33 -12.29 21.23
N LYS A 93 6.20 -13.60 21.05
CA LYS A 93 4.93 -14.30 21.29
C LYS A 93 5.21 -15.50 22.19
N LEU A 94 4.38 -15.68 23.21
CA LEU A 94 4.43 -16.83 24.10
C LEU A 94 3.12 -17.58 23.93
N TYR A 95 3.22 -18.90 23.76
CA TYR A 95 2.10 -19.80 23.59
C TYR A 95 2.18 -20.88 24.66
N ALA A 96 1.03 -21.23 25.20
CA ALA A 96 0.86 -22.42 26.03
C ALA A 96 -0.16 -23.32 25.35
N GLY A 97 0.09 -24.61 25.33
CA GLY A 97 -0.78 -25.56 24.67
C GLY A 97 -0.47 -26.98 25.08
N ILE A 98 -1.18 -27.93 24.48
CA ILE A 98 -1.02 -29.35 24.74
C ILE A 98 -0.53 -29.99 23.45
N GLY A 99 0.61 -30.66 23.51
CA GLY A 99 1.16 -31.48 22.44
C GLY A 99 0.63 -32.91 22.57
N ILE A 100 0.01 -33.40 21.50
CA ILE A 100 -0.37 -34.80 21.35
C ILE A 100 0.65 -35.43 20.40
N GLY A 101 1.46 -36.35 20.91
CA GLY A 101 2.51 -37.03 20.17
C GLY A 101 2.24 -38.53 20.10
N LYS A 102 2.72 -39.19 19.04
CA LYS A 102 2.75 -40.65 18.96
C LYS A 102 4.17 -41.06 18.63
N ASN A 103 4.84 -41.73 19.56
CA ASN A 103 6.02 -42.51 19.26
C ASN A 103 5.55 -43.86 18.66
N LEU A 104 6.41 -44.57 17.91
CA LEU A 104 6.02 -45.79 17.17
C LEU A 104 5.28 -46.82 18.04
N ASN A 105 5.59 -46.88 19.34
CA ASN A 105 4.97 -47.81 20.29
C ASN A 105 4.14 -47.16 21.41
N GLN A 106 4.10 -45.83 21.54
CA GLN A 106 3.50 -45.17 22.71
C GLN A 106 2.82 -43.84 22.36
N PHE A 107 1.66 -43.60 22.98
CA PHE A 107 0.96 -42.33 22.95
C PHE A 107 1.58 -41.38 23.97
N GLY A 108 1.73 -40.11 23.59
CA GLY A 108 2.30 -39.05 24.42
C GLY A 108 1.35 -37.88 24.55
N LEU A 109 1.17 -37.40 25.78
CA LEU A 109 0.39 -36.21 26.09
C LEU A 109 1.28 -35.28 26.88
N SER A 110 1.54 -34.10 26.34
CA SER A 110 2.49 -33.17 26.93
C SER A 110 1.94 -31.74 27.02
N PRO A 111 1.84 -31.10 28.19
CA PRO A 111 1.82 -29.65 28.24
C PRO A 111 3.07 -29.07 27.57
N SER A 112 2.89 -28.00 26.81
CA SER A 112 3.93 -27.36 26.02
C SER A 112 3.89 -25.84 26.17
N LEU A 113 5.08 -25.25 26.26
CA LEU A 113 5.29 -23.80 26.23
C LEU A 113 6.17 -23.49 25.03
N MET A 114 5.74 -22.55 24.19
CA MET A 114 6.47 -22.11 23.01
C MET A 114 6.71 -20.60 23.02
N TYR A 115 7.96 -20.21 22.83
CA TYR A 115 8.41 -18.83 22.74
C TYR A 115 8.92 -18.51 21.33
N ILE A 116 8.35 -17.48 20.71
CA ILE A 116 8.82 -16.92 19.44
C ILE A 116 9.59 -15.63 19.71
N SER A 117 10.85 -15.61 19.27
CA SER A 117 11.77 -14.48 19.41
C SER A 117 11.58 -13.42 18.31
N LYS A 118 12.20 -12.24 18.50
CA LYS A 118 12.16 -11.14 17.52
C LYS A 118 12.72 -11.50 16.15
N LYS A 119 13.54 -12.56 16.06
CA LYS A 119 14.16 -13.05 14.81
C LYS A 119 13.34 -14.16 14.14
N GLU A 120 12.08 -14.35 14.56
CA GLU A 120 11.20 -15.43 14.08
C GLU A 120 11.73 -16.85 14.37
N ASN A 121 12.67 -16.99 15.31
CA ASN A 121 13.06 -18.31 15.83
C ASN A 121 12.06 -18.73 16.91
N ALA A 122 11.62 -19.98 16.88
CA ALA A 122 10.71 -20.56 17.85
C ALA A 122 11.44 -21.59 18.73
N TYR A 123 11.15 -21.56 20.02
CA TYR A 123 11.69 -22.48 21.01
C TYR A 123 10.51 -23.06 21.77
N SER A 124 10.45 -24.37 21.94
CA SER A 124 9.42 -25.00 22.75
C SER A 124 10.00 -25.99 23.75
N ILE A 125 9.40 -26.01 24.92
CA ILE A 125 9.63 -27.03 25.94
C ILE A 125 8.32 -27.75 26.19
N SER A 126 8.35 -29.08 26.24
CA SER A 126 7.19 -29.88 26.58
C SER A 126 7.59 -31.04 27.47
N TYR A 127 6.69 -31.43 28.37
CA TYR A 127 6.89 -32.54 29.28
C TYR A 127 5.82 -33.57 29.03
N ASP A 128 6.19 -34.74 28.53
CA ASP A 128 5.27 -35.84 28.31
C ASP A 128 4.99 -36.55 29.64
N ILE A 129 3.76 -36.39 30.11
CA ILE A 129 3.33 -36.89 31.41
C ILE A 129 3.26 -38.43 31.39
N LEU A 130 2.95 -39.02 30.22
CA LEU A 130 2.74 -40.46 30.09
C LEU A 130 4.07 -41.21 30.03
N ASN A 131 5.03 -40.66 29.30
CA ASN A 131 6.33 -41.29 29.09
C ASN A 131 7.42 -40.74 30.04
N LYS A 132 7.11 -39.71 30.82
CA LYS A 132 8.01 -39.00 31.77
C LYS A 132 9.23 -38.37 31.10
N ASP A 133 9.06 -37.94 29.85
CA ASP A 133 10.14 -37.38 29.02
C ASP A 133 10.02 -35.86 28.90
N ILE A 134 11.16 -35.17 28.83
CA ILE A 134 11.23 -33.74 28.54
C ILE A 134 11.72 -33.56 27.11
N TYR A 135 10.97 -32.80 26.32
CA TYR A 135 11.30 -32.44 24.96
C TYR A 135 11.68 -30.97 24.89
N PHE A 136 12.77 -30.70 24.19
CA PHE A 136 13.19 -29.36 23.82
C PHE A 136 13.27 -29.29 22.30
N THR A 137 12.51 -28.38 21.70
CA THR A 137 12.45 -28.21 20.25
C THR A 137 12.82 -26.79 19.87
N MET A 138 13.67 -26.66 18.86
CA MET A 138 14.13 -25.37 18.36
C MET A 138 13.93 -25.31 16.85
N PHE A 139 13.29 -24.24 16.38
CA PHE A 139 13.07 -23.95 14.98
C PHE A 139 13.80 -22.67 14.59
N TRP A 140 14.64 -22.75 13.57
CA TRP A 140 15.27 -21.60 12.95
C TRP A 140 14.77 -21.44 11.52
N LYS A 141 14.57 -20.19 11.10
CA LYS A 141 14.17 -19.87 9.73
C LYS A 141 15.35 -20.11 8.78
N ILE A 142 15.22 -21.06 7.87
CA ILE A 142 16.17 -21.28 6.78
C ILE A 142 15.75 -20.42 5.59
N LYS A 143 16.67 -19.62 5.04
CA LYS A 143 16.44 -18.90 3.79
C LYS A 143 16.83 -19.81 2.63
N LEU A 144 15.85 -20.31 1.88
CA LEU A 144 16.11 -20.97 0.61
C LEU A 144 16.34 -19.89 -0.46
N LYS A 145 17.42 -20.02 -1.23
CA LYS A 145 17.75 -19.18 -2.37
C LYS A 145 17.06 -19.70 -3.62
#